data_AF-A0A8D0HT00-F1
#
_entry.id   AF-A0A8D0HT00-F1
#
_cell.length_a   1.000
_cell.length_b   1.000
_cell.length_c   1.000
_cell.angle_alpha   90.00
_cell.angle_beta   90.00
_cell.angle_gamma   90.00
#
_symmetry.space_group_name_H-M   'P 1'
#
loop_
_entity.id
_entity.type
_entity.pdbx_description
1 polymer ?
#
loop_
_entity_poly.entity_id
_entity_poly.type
_entity_poly.pdbx_seq_one_letter_code
_entity_poly.pdbx_strand_id
1 'polypeptide(L)'
;MVDTLNTEQGIRLSAMSPRYLQSNSTSHTRPFSAVAELLDNAYDSGVSAKLVCIDAEVIKEELCLTFTDNGSGMTPKGLHRMLSFGFTDKTVMKNHQPIGVYGNGFKSGSMRLGKDAIVFTKNGGALSVGLLSQTYLERVHAQTVIVPIVPFSQQTNILSRKLNLNAILEHAFFRTKEELLTQFDAIPGKKGTRILIWNIHRSKDGKPELDFETDKYDIRIADFSSEEAENSGRKVPSRLEKGQDSTVPEVEYSLRAYCSILYFKPRMQIILRQKKVKTQMISRSLASTEYDVYKPTSVVSLKLPLRISLLWIHS
;
A
#
# COMPACT_ATOMS: atom_id res chain seq x y z
N MET A 1 30.68 12.75 8.80
CA MET A 1 30.18 13.84 9.65
C MET A 1 28.82 14.28 9.13
N VAL A 2 27.73 13.78 9.73
CA VAL A 2 26.38 14.36 9.53
C VAL A 2 25.73 14.46 10.90
N ASP A 3 26.30 15.30 11.76
CA ASP A 3 25.60 15.87 12.91
C ASP A 3 24.87 17.12 12.42
N THR A 4 23.68 16.94 11.87
CA THR A 4 22.73 18.04 11.66
C THR A 4 21.33 17.58 12.02
N LEU A 5 21.17 17.18 13.28
CA LEU A 5 19.89 17.23 13.99
C LEU A 5 20.05 18.18 15.19
N ASN A 6 20.54 19.39 14.93
CA ASN A 6 20.48 20.47 15.91
C ASN A 6 19.04 21.00 15.93
N THR A 7 18.30 20.69 16.99
CA THR A 7 17.17 21.51 17.39
C THR A 7 17.71 22.77 18.06
N GLU A 8 16.96 23.87 17.99
CA GLU A 8 17.34 25.21 18.47
C GLU A 8 17.68 25.31 19.97
N GLN A 9 17.71 24.19 20.73
CA GLN A 9 17.89 24.17 22.20
C GLN A 9 18.78 23.02 22.73
N GLY A 10 19.53 22.30 21.88
CA GLY A 10 20.41 21.20 22.34
C GLY A 10 19.69 19.92 22.76
N ILE A 11 18.37 19.82 22.54
CA ILE A 11 17.56 18.63 22.80
C ILE A 11 17.66 17.69 21.59
N ARG A 12 18.11 16.45 21.82
CA ARG A 12 18.29 15.46 20.74
C ARG A 12 16.93 14.97 20.23
N LEU A 13 16.80 14.87 18.91
CA LEU A 13 15.65 14.23 18.28
C LEU A 13 15.72 12.72 18.44
N SER A 14 14.57 12.07 18.62
CA SER A 14 14.49 10.61 18.51
C SER A 14 14.81 10.20 17.09
N ALA A 15 15.82 9.34 16.95
CA ALA A 15 16.30 8.86 15.67
C ALA A 15 15.73 7.47 15.36
N MET A 16 15.52 7.20 14.08
CA MET A 16 15.04 5.91 13.61
C MET A 16 16.12 5.23 12.79
N SER A 17 16.58 4.06 13.26
CA SER A 17 17.54 3.23 12.51
C SER A 17 16.91 2.73 11.21
N PRO A 18 17.67 2.62 10.09
CA PRO A 18 17.20 1.99 8.86
C PRO A 18 16.62 0.58 9.06
N ARG A 19 17.14 -0.20 10.03
CA ARG A 19 16.62 -1.53 10.37
C ARG A 19 15.14 -1.51 10.79
N TYR A 20 14.66 -0.38 11.30
CA TYR A 20 13.27 -0.22 11.66
C TYR A 20 12.33 -0.34 10.45
N LEU A 21 12.77 -0.02 9.23
CA LEU A 21 11.96 -0.24 8.02
C LEU A 21 11.61 -1.71 7.84
N GLN A 22 12.58 -2.59 8.08
CA GLN A 22 12.38 -4.03 8.05
C GLN A 22 11.51 -4.49 9.24
N SER A 23 11.81 -4.06 10.47
CA SER A 23 11.02 -4.44 11.64
C SER A 23 9.56 -3.97 11.55
N ASN A 24 9.32 -2.79 10.97
CA ASN A 24 7.98 -2.26 10.78
C ASN A 24 7.19 -3.01 9.71
N SER A 25 7.86 -3.68 8.76
CA SER A 25 7.20 -4.49 7.74
C SER A 25 6.59 -5.79 8.29
N THR A 26 7.10 -6.29 9.43
CA THR A 26 6.63 -7.56 10.02
C THR A 26 5.26 -7.46 10.68
N SER A 27 4.65 -6.26 10.72
CA SER A 27 3.24 -6.08 11.10
C SER A 27 2.28 -6.77 10.12
N HIS A 28 2.72 -6.98 8.88
CA HIS A 28 1.97 -7.65 7.84
C HIS A 28 2.41 -9.11 7.72
N THR A 29 1.60 -10.02 8.25
CA THR A 29 1.85 -11.46 8.11
C THR A 29 1.66 -11.96 6.67
N ARG A 30 0.87 -11.24 5.85
CA ARG A 30 0.56 -11.62 4.46
C ARG A 30 0.74 -10.45 3.49
N PRO A 31 1.20 -10.69 2.25
CA PRO A 31 1.40 -9.63 1.26
C PRO A 31 0.15 -8.81 0.96
N PHE A 32 -1.03 -9.43 0.91
CA PHE A 32 -2.26 -8.72 0.54
C PHE A 32 -2.70 -7.68 1.58
N SER A 33 -2.36 -7.86 2.87
CA SER A 33 -2.62 -6.81 3.86
C SER A 33 -1.71 -5.60 3.67
N ALA A 34 -0.48 -5.81 3.18
CA ALA A 34 0.41 -4.72 2.77
C ALA A 34 -0.09 -4.01 1.49
N VAL A 35 -0.66 -4.75 0.54
CA VAL A 35 -1.35 -4.18 -0.63
C VAL A 35 -2.56 -3.34 -0.19
N ALA A 36 -3.36 -3.83 0.76
CA ALA A 36 -4.53 -3.12 1.27
C ALA A 36 -4.17 -1.73 1.82
N GLU A 37 -3.07 -1.59 2.58
CA GLU A 37 -2.60 -0.30 3.09
C GLU A 37 -2.34 0.74 1.97
N LEU A 38 -1.84 0.29 0.81
CA LEU A 38 -1.61 1.16 -0.34
C LEU A 38 -2.93 1.57 -1.00
N LEU A 39 -3.88 0.65 -1.11
CA LEU A 39 -5.22 0.92 -1.63
C LEU A 39 -6.02 1.85 -0.73
N ASP A 40 -5.91 1.67 0.59
CA ASP A 40 -6.60 2.49 1.59
C ASP A 40 -6.14 3.96 1.52
N ASN A 41 -4.84 4.19 1.27
CA ASN A 41 -4.33 5.54 1.06
C ASN A 41 -4.93 6.22 -0.18
N ALA A 42 -5.17 5.47 -1.27
CA ALA A 42 -5.84 6.01 -2.46
C ALA A 42 -7.36 6.20 -2.24
N TYR A 43 -7.98 5.27 -1.52
CA TYR A 43 -9.40 5.25 -1.21
C TYR A 43 -9.83 6.38 -0.27
N ASP A 44 -8.94 6.76 0.66
CA ASP A 44 -9.24 7.69 1.74
C ASP A 44 -9.80 9.03 1.29
N SER A 45 -10.68 9.60 2.12
CA SER A 45 -11.43 10.83 1.84
C SER A 45 -10.58 12.02 1.40
N GLY A 46 -9.36 12.17 1.93
CA GLY A 46 -8.43 13.25 1.56
C GLY A 46 -7.77 13.08 0.18
N VAL A 47 -7.74 11.86 -0.36
CA VAL A 47 -7.21 11.55 -1.70
C VAL A 47 -8.34 11.42 -2.70
N SER A 48 -9.42 10.72 -2.31
CA SER A 48 -10.66 10.53 -3.05
C SER A 48 -10.43 10.04 -4.50
N ALA A 49 -9.46 9.15 -4.70
CA ALA A 49 -9.21 8.57 -6.01
C ALA A 49 -10.46 7.83 -6.51
N LYS A 50 -10.75 7.98 -7.81
CA LYS A 50 -11.86 7.27 -8.47
C LYS A 50 -11.40 5.95 -9.06
N LEU A 51 -10.10 5.83 -9.29
CA LEU A 51 -9.48 4.68 -9.92
C LEU A 51 -8.07 4.49 -9.37
N VAL A 52 -7.73 3.24 -9.12
CA VAL A 52 -6.37 2.78 -8.84
C VAL A 52 -6.04 1.60 -9.74
N CYS A 53 -4.86 1.65 -10.35
CA CYS A 53 -4.26 0.58 -11.13
C CYS A 53 -3.17 -0.11 -10.31
N ILE A 54 -3.24 -1.42 -10.23
CA ILE A 54 -2.20 -2.29 -9.66
C ILE A 54 -1.64 -3.12 -10.81
N ASP A 55 -0.33 -3.09 -11.02
CA ASP A 55 0.32 -3.89 -12.05
C ASP A 55 1.69 -4.42 -11.61
N ALA A 56 2.20 -5.37 -12.39
CA ALA A 56 3.57 -5.86 -12.30
C ALA A 56 4.26 -5.52 -13.63
N GLU A 57 5.19 -4.56 -13.57
CA GLU A 57 5.86 -3.98 -14.73
C GLU A 57 7.36 -4.25 -14.65
N VAL A 58 7.99 -4.61 -15.77
CA VAL A 58 9.46 -4.65 -15.87
C VAL A 58 9.93 -3.30 -16.37
N ILE A 59 10.58 -2.52 -15.51
CA ILE A 59 11.09 -1.18 -15.83
C ILE A 59 12.61 -1.24 -15.76
N LYS A 60 13.27 -1.12 -16.92
CA LYS A 60 14.74 -1.24 -17.04
C LYS A 60 15.27 -2.51 -16.39
N GLU A 61 14.67 -3.65 -16.77
CA GLU A 61 15.01 -5.00 -16.27
C GLU A 61 14.62 -5.26 -14.80
N GLU A 62 14.10 -4.28 -14.09
CA GLU A 62 13.65 -4.43 -12.70
C GLU A 62 12.15 -4.74 -12.64
N LEU A 63 11.79 -5.87 -12.01
CA LEU A 63 10.39 -6.23 -11.76
C LEU A 63 9.83 -5.34 -10.63
N CYS A 64 8.83 -4.53 -10.98
CA CYS A 64 8.22 -3.56 -10.09
C CYS A 64 6.73 -3.87 -9.88
N LEU A 65 6.29 -3.88 -8.64
CA LEU A 65 4.88 -3.78 -8.30
C LEU A 65 4.48 -2.30 -8.31
N THR A 66 3.48 -1.95 -9.11
CA THR A 66 3.09 -0.57 -9.35
C THR A 66 1.69 -0.29 -8.82
N PHE A 67 1.52 0.89 -8.21
CA PHE A 67 0.24 1.39 -7.74
C PHE A 67 0.05 2.79 -8.27
N THR A 68 -0.94 3.00 -9.14
CA THR A 68 -1.18 4.31 -9.77
C THR A 68 -2.63 4.74 -9.55
N ASP A 69 -2.84 5.82 -8.82
CA ASP A 69 -4.16 6.39 -8.58
C ASP A 69 -4.33 7.77 -9.25
N ASN A 70 -5.58 8.14 -9.50
CA ASN A 70 -5.96 9.44 -10.06
C ASN A 70 -6.54 10.40 -9.01
N GLY A 71 -6.11 10.28 -7.76
CA GLY A 71 -6.53 11.10 -6.65
C GLY A 71 -5.93 12.50 -6.65
N SER A 72 -5.97 13.16 -5.49
CA SER A 72 -5.55 14.56 -5.34
C SER A 72 -4.05 14.81 -5.49
N GLY A 73 -3.23 13.77 -5.33
CA GLY A 73 -1.78 13.86 -5.23
C GLY A 73 -1.31 14.64 -4.00
N MET A 74 -0.01 14.91 -3.90
CA MET A 74 0.58 15.54 -2.72
C MET A 74 1.43 16.76 -3.07
N THR A 75 1.54 17.68 -2.11
CA THR A 75 2.59 18.71 -2.11
C THR A 75 3.94 18.09 -1.70
N PRO A 76 5.08 18.75 -1.95
CA PRO A 76 6.38 18.26 -1.47
C PRO A 76 6.41 18.03 0.05
N LYS A 77 5.75 18.90 0.83
CA LYS A 77 5.60 18.75 2.28
C LYS A 77 4.72 17.55 2.63
N GLY A 78 3.62 17.35 1.90
CA GLY A 78 2.74 16.18 2.06
C GLY A 78 3.47 14.87 1.82
N LEU A 79 4.28 14.81 0.75
CA LEU A 79 5.11 13.64 0.44
C LEU A 79 6.15 13.38 1.54
N HIS A 80 6.80 14.42 2.07
CA HIS A 80 7.72 14.25 3.20
C HIS A 80 7.02 13.67 4.44
N ARG A 81 5.82 14.16 4.77
CA ARG A 81 5.02 13.60 5.87
C ARG A 81 4.55 12.17 5.59
N MET A 82 4.20 11.83 4.36
CA MET A 82 3.87 10.45 3.96
C MET A 82 5.05 9.51 4.20
N LEU A 83 6.27 9.93 3.87
CA LEU A 83 7.50 9.13 4.08
C LEU A 83 7.98 9.14 5.54
N SER A 84 7.54 10.11 6.35
CA SER A 84 7.87 10.23 7.78
C SER A 84 6.87 9.51 8.68
N PHE A 85 7.33 8.92 9.78
CA PHE A 85 6.48 8.11 10.68
C PHE A 85 5.54 8.95 11.55
N GLY A 86 4.33 8.45 11.77
CA GLY A 86 3.36 9.02 12.73
C GLY A 86 2.61 10.27 12.24
N PHE A 87 2.88 10.76 11.03
CA PHE A 87 2.15 11.90 10.48
C PHE A 87 0.91 11.45 9.71
N THR A 88 -0.25 11.97 10.11
CA THR A 88 -1.51 11.88 9.35
C THR A 88 -2.30 13.17 9.57
N ASP A 89 -2.86 13.73 8.49
CA ASP A 89 -3.79 14.86 8.54
C ASP A 89 -5.19 14.45 8.05
N LYS A 90 -5.50 13.16 8.12
CA LYS A 90 -6.74 12.61 7.57
C LYS A 90 -7.94 13.11 8.37
N THR A 91 -8.79 13.90 7.73
CA THR A 91 -9.99 14.49 8.34
C THR A 91 -11.23 13.65 8.05
N VAL A 92 -12.13 13.60 9.03
CA VAL A 92 -13.41 12.90 8.90
C VAL A 92 -14.33 13.70 7.98
N MET A 93 -14.71 13.14 6.83
CA MET A 93 -15.78 13.69 5.99
C MET A 93 -17.10 13.02 6.33
N LYS A 94 -18.21 13.79 6.37
CA LYS A 94 -19.55 13.33 6.84
C LYS A 94 -20.00 11.97 6.30
N ASN A 95 -19.62 11.60 5.08
CA ASN A 95 -20.03 10.36 4.42
C ASN A 95 -18.86 9.44 4.03
N HIS A 96 -17.61 9.78 4.37
CA HIS A 96 -16.41 9.00 4.04
C HIS A 96 -15.39 9.17 5.17
N GLN A 97 -15.35 8.20 6.08
CA GLN A 97 -14.35 8.17 7.15
C GLN A 97 -13.02 7.68 6.59
N PRO A 98 -11.89 8.31 6.92
CA PRO A 98 -10.59 7.79 6.55
C PRO A 98 -10.31 6.47 7.28
N ILE A 99 -9.66 5.55 6.58
CA ILE A 99 -9.20 4.25 7.09
C ILE A 99 -7.86 4.44 7.81
N GLY A 100 -6.93 5.18 7.21
CA GLY A 100 -5.60 5.32 7.80
C GLY A 100 -5.59 6.25 9.02
N VAL A 101 -5.21 5.71 10.18
CA VAL A 101 -5.17 6.48 11.44
C VAL A 101 -3.76 6.61 12.03
N TYR A 102 -2.83 5.74 11.65
CA TYR A 102 -1.51 5.65 12.30
C TYR A 102 -0.38 6.42 11.61
N GLY A 103 -0.59 6.83 10.35
CA GLY A 103 0.50 7.40 9.55
C GLY A 103 1.65 6.40 9.32
N ASN A 104 1.37 5.09 9.23
CA ASN A 104 2.37 4.04 9.08
C ASN A 104 2.16 3.14 7.84
N GLY A 105 0.92 3.02 7.35
CA GLY A 105 0.53 2.04 6.33
C GLY A 105 1.40 1.98 5.08
N PHE A 106 1.76 3.14 4.51
CA PHE A 106 2.67 3.15 3.36
C PHE A 106 4.04 2.54 3.68
N LYS A 107 4.63 2.84 4.84
CA LYS A 107 5.99 2.36 5.18
C LYS A 107 5.96 0.87 5.46
N SER A 108 5.04 0.42 6.31
CA SER A 108 4.92 -1.00 6.63
C SER A 108 4.54 -1.82 5.40
N GLY A 109 3.57 -1.34 4.61
CA GLY A 109 3.11 -2.03 3.41
C GLY A 109 4.16 -2.08 2.30
N SER A 110 4.78 -0.94 1.96
CA SER A 110 5.80 -0.93 0.89
C SER A 110 7.02 -1.77 1.26
N MET A 111 7.52 -1.65 2.48
CA MET A 111 8.68 -2.42 2.97
C MET A 111 8.37 -3.90 3.17
N ARG A 112 7.09 -4.30 3.25
CA ARG A 112 6.67 -5.71 3.25
C ARG A 112 6.70 -6.31 1.86
N LEU A 113 6.41 -5.52 0.83
CA LEU A 113 6.30 -5.97 -0.55
C LEU A 113 7.67 -6.02 -1.23
N GLY A 114 8.54 -5.04 -0.96
CA GLY A 114 9.91 -5.01 -1.48
C GLY A 114 10.84 -4.20 -0.60
N LYS A 115 12.14 -4.25 -0.89
CA LYS A 115 13.15 -3.50 -0.12
C LYS A 115 13.12 -2.01 -0.40
N ASP A 116 12.63 -1.63 -1.57
CA ASP A 116 12.76 -0.27 -2.08
C ASP A 116 11.47 0.21 -2.73
N ALA A 117 11.10 1.46 -2.43
CA ALA A 117 9.92 2.11 -2.95
C ALA A 117 10.20 3.56 -3.37
N ILE A 118 9.65 3.97 -4.50
CA ILE A 118 9.72 5.33 -5.02
C ILE A 118 8.31 5.81 -5.32
N VAL A 119 8.04 7.06 -4.94
CA VAL A 119 6.73 7.68 -5.04
C VAL A 119 6.82 8.88 -5.95
N PHE A 120 6.07 8.86 -7.04
CA PHE A 120 5.82 9.97 -7.94
C PHE A 120 4.45 10.55 -7.63
N THR A 121 4.34 11.85 -7.40
CA THR A 121 3.06 12.48 -7.11
C THR A 121 2.92 13.83 -7.80
N LYS A 122 1.74 14.10 -8.33
CA LYS A 122 1.40 15.39 -8.93
C LYS A 122 0.07 15.89 -8.39
N ASN A 123 0.00 17.17 -8.03
CA ASN A 123 -1.19 17.78 -7.44
C ASN A 123 -1.82 18.89 -8.30
N GLY A 124 -1.36 19.04 -9.55
CA GLY A 124 -1.82 20.05 -10.51
C GLY A 124 -1.06 21.38 -10.44
N GLY A 125 -0.05 21.51 -9.59
CA GLY A 125 0.88 22.64 -9.59
C GLY A 125 2.35 22.26 -9.32
N ALA A 126 2.58 21.14 -8.63
CA ALA A 126 3.90 20.58 -8.40
C ALA A 126 3.94 19.10 -8.76
N LEU A 127 5.11 18.66 -9.25
CA LEU A 127 5.49 17.26 -9.29
C LEU A 127 6.46 17.00 -8.15
N SER A 128 6.45 15.82 -7.55
CA SER A 128 7.43 15.45 -6.54
C SER A 128 7.76 13.97 -6.63
N VAL A 129 9.03 13.65 -6.43
CA VAL A 129 9.54 12.29 -6.31
C VAL A 129 10.12 12.11 -4.91
N GLY A 130 9.83 10.98 -4.29
CA GLY A 130 10.36 10.63 -2.98
C GLY A 130 10.81 9.17 -2.95
N LEU A 131 11.96 8.92 -2.33
CA LEU A 131 12.57 7.59 -2.23
C LEU A 131 12.56 7.10 -0.78
N LEU A 132 12.07 5.88 -0.57
CA LEU A 132 12.21 5.10 0.66
C LEU A 132 12.84 3.76 0.31
N SER A 133 14.14 3.64 0.53
CA SER A 133 14.93 2.51 0.03
C SER A 133 15.87 1.97 1.10
N GLN A 134 15.70 0.70 1.46
CA GLN A 134 16.62 0.00 2.35
C GLN A 134 17.99 -0.14 1.68
N THR A 135 18.02 -0.45 0.38
CA THR A 135 19.25 -0.58 -0.42
C THR A 135 20.07 0.72 -0.42
N TYR A 136 19.41 1.87 -0.58
CA TYR A 136 20.05 3.18 -0.49
C TYR A 136 20.67 3.41 0.89
N LEU A 137 19.89 3.21 1.95
CA LEU A 137 20.34 3.44 3.33
C LEU A 137 21.52 2.54 3.71
N GLU A 138 21.50 1.28 3.26
CA GLU A 138 22.60 0.34 3.43
C GLU A 138 23.86 0.80 2.68
N ARG A 139 23.73 1.19 1.40
CA ARG A 139 24.88 1.62 0.56
C ARG A 139 25.59 2.85 1.11
N VAL A 140 24.84 3.82 1.64
CA VAL A 140 25.42 5.05 2.21
C VAL A 140 25.77 4.92 3.69
N HIS A 141 25.59 3.72 4.27
CA HIS A 141 25.84 3.41 5.68
C HIS A 141 25.12 4.38 6.63
N ALA A 142 23.88 4.71 6.28
CA ALA A 142 23.08 5.66 7.04
C ALA A 142 22.83 5.14 8.46
N GLN A 143 23.02 6.01 9.45
CA GLN A 143 22.68 5.68 10.85
C GLN A 143 21.20 5.92 11.15
N THR A 144 20.54 6.75 10.33
CA THR A 144 19.13 7.10 10.45
C THR A 144 18.42 6.98 9.11
N VAL A 145 17.09 6.83 9.13
CA VAL A 145 16.28 6.85 7.91
C VAL A 145 16.36 8.24 7.27
N ILE A 146 16.88 8.28 6.05
CA ILE A 146 16.99 9.48 5.20
C ILE A 146 16.13 9.25 3.95
N VAL A 147 15.30 10.24 3.60
CA VAL A 147 14.36 10.15 2.47
C VAL A 147 14.66 11.22 1.42
N PRO A 148 15.35 10.88 0.31
CA PRO A 148 15.55 11.81 -0.79
C PRO A 148 14.21 12.24 -1.39
N ILE A 149 13.97 13.55 -1.45
CA ILE A 149 12.76 14.14 -2.04
C ILE A 149 13.14 15.23 -3.02
N VAL A 150 12.59 15.17 -4.23
CA VAL A 150 12.85 16.11 -5.31
C VAL A 150 11.53 16.69 -5.79
N PRO A 151 11.22 17.96 -5.48
CA PRO A 151 10.14 18.66 -6.15
C PRO A 151 10.59 19.11 -7.55
N PHE A 152 9.71 18.96 -8.54
CA PHE A 152 9.86 19.59 -9.85
C PHE A 152 8.74 20.64 -10.00
N SER A 153 9.14 21.89 -10.28
CA SER A 153 8.21 22.93 -10.68
C SER A 153 7.72 22.65 -12.09
N GLN A 154 6.40 22.55 -12.29
CA GLN A 154 5.81 22.36 -13.62
C GLN A 154 6.05 23.57 -14.54
N GLN A 155 6.26 24.77 -13.98
CA GLN A 155 6.42 26.01 -14.77
C GLN A 155 7.87 26.34 -15.11
N THR A 156 8.81 26.01 -14.22
CA THR A 156 10.19 26.53 -14.35
C THR A 156 11.23 25.43 -14.53
N ASN A 157 10.87 24.15 -14.37
CA ASN A 157 11.81 23.03 -14.42
C ASN A 157 13.00 23.15 -13.44
N ILE A 158 12.95 24.11 -12.51
CA ILE A 158 14.00 24.42 -11.53
C ILE A 158 14.01 23.33 -10.48
N LEU A 159 15.16 22.65 -10.37
CA LEU A 159 15.42 21.60 -9.41
C LEU A 159 15.98 22.23 -8.13
N SER A 160 15.20 22.29 -7.06
CA SER A 160 15.65 22.93 -5.81
C SER A 160 16.56 22.04 -4.94
N ARG A 161 16.80 20.77 -5.30
CA ARG A 161 17.53 19.79 -4.45
C ARG A 161 18.44 18.84 -5.25
N LYS A 162 19.55 19.36 -5.80
CA LYS A 162 20.53 18.58 -6.59
C LYS A 162 21.05 17.33 -5.89
N LEU A 163 21.39 17.41 -4.60
CA LEU A 163 21.88 16.25 -3.83
C LEU A 163 20.84 15.12 -3.74
N ASN A 164 19.57 15.47 -3.51
CA ASN A 164 18.49 14.49 -3.44
C ASN A 164 18.25 13.82 -4.80
N LEU A 165 18.35 14.59 -5.89
CA LEU A 165 18.25 14.02 -7.23
C LEU A 165 19.39 13.05 -7.49
N ASN A 166 20.63 13.43 -7.18
CA ASN A 166 21.79 12.55 -7.37
C ASN A 166 21.63 11.24 -6.58
N ALA A 167 21.19 11.31 -5.32
CA ALA A 167 20.91 10.11 -4.53
C ALA A 167 19.88 9.18 -5.20
N ILE A 168 18.82 9.75 -5.78
CA ILE A 168 17.83 8.96 -6.54
C ILE A 168 18.46 8.35 -7.80
N LEU A 169 19.20 9.13 -8.59
CA LEU A 169 19.78 8.66 -9.86
C LEU A 169 20.89 7.61 -9.68
N GLU A 170 21.59 7.67 -8.56
CA GLU A 170 22.67 6.74 -8.22
C GLU A 170 22.14 5.43 -7.66
N HIS A 171 21.13 5.50 -6.78
CA HIS A 171 20.69 4.36 -5.97
C HIS A 171 19.36 3.73 -6.41
N ALA A 172 18.48 4.46 -7.11
CA ALA A 172 17.36 3.85 -7.82
C ALA A 172 17.83 3.29 -9.18
N PHE A 173 16.96 2.56 -9.88
CA PHE A 173 17.25 2.04 -11.22
C PHE A 173 17.07 3.08 -12.34
N PHE A 174 16.58 4.29 -12.01
CA PHE A 174 16.54 5.45 -12.91
C PHE A 174 17.90 6.14 -12.94
N ARG A 175 18.44 6.42 -14.12
CA ARG A 175 19.78 6.99 -14.34
C ARG A 175 19.75 8.43 -14.82
N THR A 176 18.62 8.91 -15.33
CA THR A 176 18.47 10.29 -15.80
C THR A 176 17.24 10.97 -15.22
N LYS A 177 17.23 12.31 -15.25
CA LYS A 177 16.06 13.11 -14.85
C LYS A 177 14.87 12.81 -15.76
N GLU A 178 15.13 12.63 -17.05
CA GLU A 178 14.12 12.37 -18.08
C GLU A 178 13.41 11.06 -17.80
N GLU A 179 14.13 10.00 -17.41
CA GLU A 179 13.55 8.73 -17.00
C GLU A 179 12.62 8.90 -15.79
N LEU A 180 12.99 9.69 -14.77
CA LEU A 180 12.10 9.99 -13.65
C LEU A 180 10.86 10.77 -14.10
N LEU A 181 11.03 11.73 -15.03
CA LEU A 181 9.92 12.54 -15.53
C LEU A 181 8.89 11.72 -16.29
N THR A 182 9.32 10.73 -17.08
CA THR A 182 8.40 9.84 -17.82
C THR A 182 7.46 9.04 -16.92
N GLN A 183 7.83 8.80 -15.65
CA GLN A 183 6.94 8.12 -14.70
C GLN A 183 5.73 8.97 -14.30
N PHE A 184 5.79 10.30 -14.43
CA PHE A 184 4.63 11.17 -14.20
C PHE A 184 3.58 11.09 -15.31
N ASP A 185 3.98 10.70 -16.51
CA ASP A 185 3.10 10.54 -17.67
C ASP A 185 2.19 9.32 -17.50
N ALA A 186 2.66 8.30 -16.76
CA ALA A 186 1.87 7.14 -16.39
C ALA A 186 0.74 7.44 -15.39
N ILE A 187 0.78 8.60 -14.69
CA ILE A 187 -0.31 9.02 -13.79
C ILE A 187 -1.42 9.66 -14.65
N PRO A 188 -2.65 9.12 -14.66
CA PRO A 188 -3.73 9.68 -15.47
C PRO A 188 -4.12 11.10 -15.03
N GLY A 189 -4.22 12.02 -15.98
CA GLY A 189 -4.72 13.38 -15.73
C GLY A 189 -3.69 14.33 -15.11
N LYS A 190 -4.17 15.39 -14.43
CA LYS A 190 -3.33 16.45 -13.85
C LYS A 190 -2.90 16.20 -12.40
N LYS A 191 -3.55 15.25 -11.73
CA LYS A 191 -3.35 14.91 -10.32
C LYS A 191 -3.30 13.40 -10.14
N GLY A 192 -2.59 12.93 -9.12
CA GLY A 192 -2.52 11.53 -8.75
C GLY A 192 -1.16 11.14 -8.20
N THR A 193 -1.03 9.87 -7.86
CA THR A 193 0.21 9.30 -7.32
C THR A 193 0.51 7.98 -8.03
N ARG A 194 1.79 7.73 -8.28
CA ARG A 194 2.33 6.46 -8.76
C ARG A 194 3.42 6.00 -7.80
N ILE A 195 3.29 4.79 -7.30
CA ILE A 195 4.25 4.13 -6.41
C ILE A 195 4.83 2.96 -7.20
N LEU A 196 6.16 2.86 -7.20
CA LEU A 196 6.86 1.67 -7.68
C LEU A 196 7.57 1.03 -6.49
N ILE A 197 7.39 -0.27 -6.32
CA ILE A 197 8.07 -1.08 -5.32
C ILE A 197 8.86 -2.16 -6.06
N TRP A 198 10.15 -2.25 -5.77
CA TRP A 198 11.05 -3.22 -6.41
C TRP A 198 11.93 -3.92 -5.39
N ASN A 199 12.83 -4.79 -5.87
CA ASN A 199 13.51 -5.75 -5.00
C ASN A 199 12.47 -6.50 -4.15
N ILE A 200 11.47 -7.07 -4.85
CA ILE A 200 10.34 -7.81 -4.27
C ILE A 200 10.86 -8.96 -3.42
N HIS A 201 10.20 -9.20 -2.28
CA HIS A 201 10.59 -10.28 -1.39
C HIS A 201 10.54 -11.63 -2.08
N ARG A 202 11.56 -12.44 -1.83
CA ARG A 202 11.75 -13.78 -2.40
C ARG A 202 11.78 -14.81 -1.28
N SER A 203 11.25 -15.99 -1.55
CA SER A 203 11.35 -17.16 -0.69
C SER A 203 12.79 -17.66 -0.60
N LYS A 204 13.04 -18.67 0.26
CA LYS A 204 14.37 -19.28 0.43
C LYS A 204 14.91 -19.88 -0.88
N ASP A 205 14.01 -20.32 -1.77
CA ASP A 205 14.34 -20.88 -3.07
C ASP A 205 14.55 -19.79 -4.15
N GLY A 206 14.55 -18.52 -3.75
CA GLY A 206 14.81 -17.37 -4.63
C GLY A 206 13.61 -16.97 -5.51
N LYS A 207 12.47 -17.66 -5.42
CA LYS A 207 11.24 -17.29 -6.14
C LYS A 207 10.56 -16.10 -5.47
N PRO A 208 9.97 -15.15 -6.22
CA PRO A 208 9.15 -14.10 -5.62
C PRO A 208 8.00 -14.69 -4.80
N GLU A 209 7.68 -14.07 -3.67
CA GLU A 209 6.54 -14.49 -2.83
C GLU A 209 5.18 -14.30 -3.55
N LEU A 210 5.14 -13.32 -4.45
CA LEU A 210 4.01 -13.04 -5.33
C LEU A 210 4.26 -13.67 -6.70
N ASP A 211 3.26 -14.40 -7.19
CA ASP A 211 3.23 -14.97 -8.52
C ASP A 211 2.51 -14.00 -9.49
N PHE A 212 3.22 -13.66 -10.57
CA PHE A 212 2.78 -12.74 -11.61
C PHE A 212 2.49 -13.43 -12.96
N GLU A 213 2.74 -14.75 -13.04
CA GLU A 213 2.82 -15.51 -14.29
C GLU A 213 1.63 -16.46 -14.46
N THR A 214 1.18 -17.14 -13.39
CA THR A 214 0.11 -18.16 -13.50
C THR A 214 -1.19 -17.61 -14.07
N ASP A 215 -1.57 -16.37 -13.70
CA ASP A 215 -2.69 -15.67 -14.30
C ASP A 215 -2.25 -14.25 -14.70
N LYS A 216 -2.24 -13.99 -16.01
CA LYS A 216 -1.89 -12.69 -16.59
C LYS A 216 -2.75 -11.52 -16.12
N TYR A 217 -3.92 -11.78 -15.53
CA TYR A 217 -4.84 -10.78 -14.99
C TYR A 217 -4.91 -10.80 -13.45
N ASP A 218 -4.04 -11.54 -12.76
CA ASP A 218 -4.02 -11.60 -11.31
C ASP A 218 -2.60 -11.45 -10.75
N ILE A 219 -2.53 -11.25 -9.44
CA ILE A 219 -1.30 -11.37 -8.67
C ILE A 219 -1.63 -12.35 -7.55
N ARG A 220 -0.94 -13.48 -7.52
CA ARG A 220 -1.26 -14.59 -6.61
C ARG A 220 -0.17 -14.78 -5.57
N ILE A 221 -0.45 -15.53 -4.51
CA ILE A 221 0.59 -16.01 -3.59
C ILE A 221 1.20 -17.29 -4.17
N ALA A 222 2.52 -17.31 -4.35
CA ALA A 222 3.21 -18.36 -5.10
C ALA A 222 3.16 -19.75 -4.43
N ASP A 223 3.34 -19.82 -3.11
CA ASP A 223 3.46 -21.06 -2.34
C ASP A 223 2.25 -21.30 -1.43
N PHE A 224 1.04 -21.05 -1.93
CA PHE A 224 -0.17 -21.22 -1.12
C PHE A 224 -0.52 -22.72 -0.94
N SER A 225 0.18 -23.38 -0.02
CA SER A 225 -0.08 -24.77 0.38
C SER A 225 -1.06 -24.82 1.56
N SER A 226 -1.81 -25.92 1.69
CA SER A 226 -2.76 -26.15 2.79
C SER A 226 -2.12 -26.18 4.18
N GLU A 227 -0.79 -26.30 4.28
CA GLU A 227 -0.06 -26.37 5.55
C GLU A 227 0.14 -24.98 6.21
N GLU A 228 0.23 -23.90 5.43
CA GLU A 228 0.33 -22.53 5.99
C GLU A 228 -0.99 -22.05 6.62
N ALA A 229 -2.12 -22.62 6.18
CA ALA A 229 -3.42 -22.36 6.78
C ALA A 229 -3.47 -22.83 8.25
N GLU A 230 -2.78 -23.92 8.60
CA GLU A 230 -2.74 -24.48 9.96
C GLU A 230 -1.85 -23.66 10.91
N ASN A 231 -0.75 -23.09 10.42
CA ASN A 231 0.17 -22.27 11.22
C ASN A 231 -0.33 -20.83 11.48
N SER A 232 -1.39 -20.39 10.78
CA SER A 232 -1.99 -19.05 10.96
C SER A 232 -2.88 -18.91 12.21
N GLY A 233 -2.87 -19.90 13.12
CA GLY A 233 -3.62 -19.87 14.38
C GLY A 233 -5.12 -20.12 14.23
N ARG A 234 -5.63 -20.30 13.01
CA ARG A 234 -6.97 -20.81 12.75
C ARG A 234 -6.95 -22.33 12.90
N LYS A 235 -7.12 -22.83 14.14
CA LYS A 235 -7.57 -24.21 14.33
C LYS A 235 -8.92 -24.35 13.61
N VAL A 236 -8.92 -24.91 12.41
CA VAL A 236 -10.13 -25.47 11.81
C VAL A 236 -10.63 -26.50 12.83
N PRO A 237 -11.87 -26.40 13.34
CA PRO A 237 -12.37 -27.40 14.27
C PRO A 237 -12.29 -28.77 13.59
N SER A 238 -11.41 -29.62 14.09
CA SER A 238 -11.24 -31.00 13.64
C SER A 238 -12.46 -31.81 14.09
N ARG A 239 -13.61 -31.62 13.43
CA ARG A 239 -14.83 -32.41 13.63
C ARG A 239 -15.93 -32.18 12.59
N LEU A 240 -15.57 -31.88 11.35
CA LEU A 240 -16.46 -32.17 10.23
C LEU A 240 -15.79 -33.23 9.36
N GLU A 241 -16.51 -34.32 9.26
CA GLU A 241 -16.09 -35.59 8.70
C GLU A 241 -15.66 -35.44 7.25
N LYS A 242 -14.77 -36.35 6.83
CA LYS A 242 -14.29 -36.51 5.45
C LYS A 242 -15.46 -36.50 4.46
N GLY A 243 -15.72 -35.34 3.85
CA GLY A 243 -16.74 -35.15 2.83
C GLY A 243 -16.58 -33.80 2.15
N GLN A 244 -16.03 -33.83 0.93
CA GLN A 244 -16.08 -32.80 -0.14
C GLN A 244 -15.52 -31.38 0.17
N ASP A 245 -14.45 -31.02 -0.54
CA ASP A 245 -13.89 -29.67 -0.75
C ASP A 245 -13.58 -28.80 0.47
N SER A 246 -12.55 -29.17 1.23
CA SER A 246 -11.79 -28.22 2.05
C SER A 246 -10.87 -27.35 1.18
N THR A 247 -11.44 -26.62 0.20
CA THR A 247 -10.70 -25.70 -0.66
C THR A 247 -10.49 -24.38 0.07
N VAL A 248 -9.24 -23.93 0.21
CA VAL A 248 -8.98 -22.64 0.83
C VAL A 248 -9.62 -21.52 0.01
N PRO A 249 -10.29 -20.51 0.63
CA PRO A 249 -10.99 -19.47 -0.11
C PRO A 249 -10.08 -18.71 -1.08
N GLU A 250 -10.59 -18.41 -2.28
CA GLU A 250 -9.83 -17.72 -3.33
C GLU A 250 -9.23 -16.38 -2.87
N VAL A 251 -9.93 -15.67 -1.97
CA VAL A 251 -9.49 -14.40 -1.37
C VAL A 251 -8.18 -14.50 -0.58
N GLU A 252 -7.78 -15.71 -0.18
CA GLU A 252 -6.54 -15.94 0.54
C GLU A 252 -5.33 -15.90 -0.42
N TYR A 253 -5.48 -16.35 -1.68
CA TYR A 253 -4.34 -16.47 -2.61
C TYR A 253 -4.46 -15.63 -3.89
N SER A 254 -5.64 -15.11 -4.23
CA SER A 254 -5.88 -14.25 -5.39
C SER A 254 -6.08 -12.80 -4.95
N LEU A 255 -5.22 -11.89 -5.42
CA LEU A 255 -5.38 -10.47 -5.12
C LEU A 255 -6.67 -9.93 -5.77
N ARG A 256 -7.03 -10.43 -6.95
CA ARG A 256 -8.30 -10.10 -7.61
C ARG A 256 -9.50 -10.42 -6.72
N ALA A 257 -9.55 -11.62 -6.16
CA ALA A 257 -10.62 -12.03 -5.26
C ALA A 257 -10.60 -11.20 -3.97
N TYR A 258 -9.43 -11.01 -3.37
CA TYR A 258 -9.24 -10.18 -2.18
C TYR A 258 -9.76 -8.75 -2.37
N CYS A 259 -9.32 -8.07 -3.44
CA CYS A 259 -9.76 -6.71 -3.78
C CYS A 259 -11.25 -6.62 -4.11
N SER A 260 -11.89 -7.71 -4.54
CA SER A 260 -13.32 -7.70 -4.87
C SER A 260 -14.22 -7.48 -3.65
N ILE A 261 -13.73 -7.82 -2.46
CA ILE A 261 -14.47 -7.73 -1.19
C ILE A 261 -13.82 -6.80 -0.17
N LEU A 262 -12.68 -6.18 -0.51
CA LEU A 262 -11.90 -5.33 0.41
C LEU A 262 -12.72 -4.18 1.02
N TYR A 263 -13.62 -3.57 0.24
CA TYR A 263 -14.46 -2.46 0.70
C TYR A 263 -15.93 -2.87 0.77
N PHE A 264 -16.53 -2.71 1.95
CA PHE A 264 -17.96 -2.99 2.15
C PHE A 264 -18.89 -2.20 1.21
N LYS A 265 -18.53 -0.93 0.92
CA LYS A 265 -19.21 -0.07 -0.07
C LYS A 265 -18.16 0.48 -1.04
N PRO A 266 -17.86 -0.21 -2.15
CA PRO A 266 -16.84 0.21 -3.09
C PRO A 266 -17.16 1.59 -3.70
N ARG A 267 -16.20 2.52 -3.65
CA ARG A 267 -16.30 3.88 -4.22
C ARG A 267 -15.18 4.24 -5.19
N MET A 268 -14.18 3.37 -5.28
CA MET A 268 -13.01 3.49 -6.14
C MET A 268 -12.96 2.25 -7.03
N GLN A 269 -12.68 2.44 -8.32
CA GLN A 269 -12.47 1.33 -9.24
C GLN A 269 -11.06 0.78 -9.06
N ILE A 270 -10.93 -0.53 -8.94
CA ILE A 270 -9.64 -1.22 -8.88
C ILE A 270 -9.42 -1.89 -10.24
N ILE A 271 -8.29 -1.59 -10.88
CA ILE A 271 -7.81 -2.27 -12.08
C ILE A 271 -6.58 -3.07 -11.64
N LEU A 272 -6.61 -4.39 -11.82
CA LEU A 272 -5.48 -5.27 -11.53
C LEU A 272 -4.99 -5.87 -12.83
N ARG A 273 -3.69 -5.76 -13.12
CA ARG A 273 -3.06 -6.30 -14.34
C ARG A 273 -3.86 -5.93 -15.59
N GLN A 274 -4.11 -4.63 -15.75
CA GLN A 274 -4.91 -4.04 -16.84
C GLN A 274 -6.38 -4.48 -16.94
N LYS A 275 -6.90 -5.29 -16.01
CA LYS A 275 -8.30 -5.77 -16.03
C LYS A 275 -9.05 -5.34 -14.77
N LYS A 276 -10.15 -4.62 -14.97
CA LYS A 276 -11.04 -4.15 -13.89
C LYS A 276 -11.45 -5.30 -12.97
N VAL A 277 -11.32 -5.09 -11.66
CA VAL A 277 -11.81 -5.99 -10.62
C VAL A 277 -13.32 -5.76 -10.46
N LYS A 278 -14.10 -6.84 -10.45
CA LYS A 278 -15.54 -6.79 -10.21
C LYS A 278 -15.77 -6.73 -8.69
N THR A 279 -15.76 -5.53 -8.12
CA THR A 279 -16.03 -5.32 -6.70
C THR A 279 -17.47 -5.66 -6.36
N GLN A 280 -17.70 -6.30 -5.21
CA GLN A 280 -19.00 -6.75 -4.76
C GLN A 280 -19.37 -6.08 -3.44
N MET A 281 -20.66 -5.77 -3.27
CA MET A 281 -21.19 -5.49 -1.95
C MET A 281 -21.57 -6.83 -1.33
N ILE A 282 -20.75 -7.35 -0.41
CA ILE A 282 -20.95 -8.68 0.20
C ILE A 282 -22.39 -8.84 0.71
N SER A 283 -22.96 -7.79 1.34
CA SER A 283 -24.34 -7.79 1.85
C SER A 283 -25.43 -7.96 0.79
N ARG A 284 -25.11 -7.82 -0.51
CA ARG A 284 -26.01 -8.06 -1.64
C ARG A 284 -25.68 -9.31 -2.44
N SER A 285 -24.60 -10.01 -2.08
CA SER A 285 -24.17 -11.25 -2.74
C SER A 285 -24.66 -12.51 -2.01
N LEU A 286 -25.48 -12.36 -0.95
CA LEU A 286 -25.98 -13.47 -0.14
C LEU A 286 -27.41 -13.83 -0.54
N ALA A 287 -27.71 -15.14 -0.59
CA ALA A 287 -29.08 -15.65 -0.63
C ALA A 287 -29.68 -15.64 0.78
N SER A 288 -31.00 -15.51 0.90
CA SER A 288 -31.73 -15.58 2.18
C SER A 288 -31.15 -14.65 3.27
N THR A 289 -30.96 -13.37 2.92
CA THR A 289 -30.36 -12.40 3.85
C THR A 289 -31.31 -12.04 4.98
N GLU A 290 -30.89 -12.30 6.21
CA GLU A 290 -31.56 -11.85 7.43
C GLU A 290 -30.85 -10.63 8.03
N TYR A 291 -31.60 -9.82 8.79
CA TYR A 291 -31.08 -8.61 9.43
C TYR A 291 -31.24 -8.66 10.93
N ASP A 292 -30.14 -8.41 11.63
CA ASP A 292 -30.11 -8.31 13.09
C ASP A 292 -29.48 -6.99 13.54
N VAL A 293 -29.65 -6.65 14.81
CA VAL A 293 -29.18 -5.42 15.43
C VAL A 293 -28.37 -5.74 16.69
N TYR A 294 -27.09 -5.41 16.65
CA TYR A 294 -26.23 -5.48 17.83
C TYR A 294 -26.13 -4.12 18.54
N LYS A 295 -26.30 -4.15 19.87
CA LYS A 295 -26.16 -2.99 20.77
C LYS A 295 -25.04 -3.26 21.79
N PRO A 296 -23.84 -2.68 21.61
CA PRO A 296 -22.74 -2.89 22.54
C PRO A 296 -23.00 -2.22 23.90
N THR A 297 -22.66 -2.90 24.99
CA THR A 297 -22.87 -2.44 26.37
C THR A 297 -21.89 -1.35 26.82
N SER A 298 -20.71 -1.29 26.22
CA SER A 298 -19.63 -0.34 26.57
C SER A 298 -19.74 1.04 25.91
N VAL A 299 -20.73 1.25 25.03
CA VAL A 299 -20.89 2.52 24.30
C VAL A 299 -22.24 3.14 24.66
N VAL A 300 -22.25 3.89 25.76
CA VAL A 300 -23.45 4.58 26.33
C VAL A 300 -24.09 5.57 25.34
N SER A 301 -23.46 5.88 24.20
CA SER A 301 -23.85 6.94 23.28
C SER A 301 -23.96 6.55 21.80
N LEU A 302 -24.06 5.26 21.43
CA LEU A 302 -24.41 4.91 20.05
C LEU A 302 -25.88 5.26 19.77
N LYS A 303 -26.11 6.44 19.17
CA LYS A 303 -27.44 6.87 18.68
C LYS A 303 -28.00 5.98 17.56
N LEU A 304 -27.20 5.06 17.00
CA LEU A 304 -27.59 4.21 15.87
C LEU A 304 -27.24 2.75 16.14
N PRO A 305 -28.20 1.82 16.04
CA PRO A 305 -27.96 0.38 16.13
C PRO A 305 -27.01 -0.11 15.01
N LEU A 306 -26.11 -1.05 15.32
CA LEU A 306 -25.28 -1.71 14.32
C LEU A 306 -26.10 -2.79 13.61
N ARG A 307 -26.38 -2.61 12.32
CA ARG A 307 -27.09 -3.59 11.50
C ARG A 307 -26.12 -4.68 11.05
N ILE A 308 -26.44 -5.92 11.40
CA ILE A 308 -25.73 -7.12 10.98
C ILE A 308 -26.56 -7.78 9.87
N SER A 309 -25.89 -8.24 8.81
CA SER A 309 -26.50 -9.11 7.80
C SER A 309 -25.97 -10.51 8.05
N LEU A 310 -26.86 -11.44 8.40
CA LEU A 310 -26.51 -12.82 8.71
C LEU A 310 -26.87 -13.71 7.51
N LEU A 311 -26.03 -14.71 7.26
CA LEU A 311 -26.33 -15.81 6.35
C LEU A 311 -26.83 -16.98 7.20
N TRP A 312 -28.08 -17.38 7.01
CA TRP A 312 -28.57 -18.67 7.50
C TRP A 312 -28.41 -19.68 6.36
N ILE A 313 -27.46 -20.61 6.51
CA ILE A 313 -27.42 -21.79 5.65
C ILE A 313 -28.35 -22.81 6.33
N HIS A 314 -29.50 -23.09 5.74
CA HIS A 314 -30.28 -24.25 6.16
C HIS A 314 -29.45 -25.50 5.86
N SER A 315 -29.00 -26.15 6.93
CA SER A 315 -28.47 -27.52 6.94
C SER A 315 -29.58 -28.52 6.73
#